data_AF-A0A382KBE3-F1
#
_entry.id   AF-A0A382KBE3-F1
#
_cell.length_a   1.000
_cell.length_b   1.000
_cell.length_c   1.000
_cell.angle_alpha   90.00
_cell.angle_beta   90.00
_cell.angle_gamma   90.00
#
_symmetry.space_group_name_H-M   'P 1'
#
loop_
_entity.id
_entity.type
_entity.pdbx_description
1 polymer ?
#
loop_
_entity_poly.entity_id
_entity_poly.type
_entity_poly.pdbx_seq_one_letter_code
_entity_poly.pdbx_strand_id
1 'polypeptide(L)'
;MTEVTLWTACLGAYTFSYHQALEYESFAGEHAGVDVNGKNHKYWVDIGNYIDLEHHNAEHLRWRIMDELYDQGDAWVWDSASNMKKFEAMRINSDLLAKRGMDILVAVAVNHIISAIDALYLSRLEKIESVAVLPMFGKNSHGLKLQIYF
;
A
#
# COMPACT_ATOMS: atom_id res chain seq x y z
N MET A 1 18.15 5.54 10.87
CA MET A 1 17.89 6.43 9.70
C MET A 1 16.84 5.83 8.76
N THR A 2 16.89 4.55 8.42
CA THR A 2 15.92 3.87 7.53
C THR A 2 14.46 3.96 7.98
N GLU A 3 14.21 3.80 9.28
CA GLU A 3 12.86 3.78 9.82
C GLU A 3 12.12 5.11 9.67
N VAL A 4 12.76 6.23 10.01
CA VAL A 4 12.19 7.58 9.85
C VAL A 4 11.88 7.85 8.38
N THR A 5 12.76 7.43 7.46
CA THR A 5 12.54 7.57 6.02
C THR A 5 11.33 6.77 5.56
N LEU A 6 11.17 5.52 5.99
CA LEU A 6 10.03 4.68 5.64
C LEU A 6 8.71 5.29 6.15
N TRP A 7 8.68 5.72 7.41
CA TRP A 7 7.50 6.36 7.98
C TRP A 7 7.16 7.68 7.28
N THR A 8 8.16 8.51 6.98
CA THR A 8 7.94 9.76 6.23
C THR A 8 7.40 9.49 4.84
N ALA A 9 7.95 8.51 4.12
CA ALA A 9 7.46 8.11 2.81
C ALA A 9 6.04 7.55 2.86
N CYS A 10 5.72 6.74 3.87
CA CYS A 10 4.38 6.20 4.10
C CYS A 10 3.36 7.32 4.31
N LEU A 11 3.65 8.25 5.23
CA LEU A 11 2.79 9.39 5.53
C LEU A 11 2.61 10.29 4.30
N GLY A 12 3.70 10.55 3.57
CA GLY A 12 3.66 11.29 2.32
C GLY A 12 2.76 10.61 1.28
N ALA A 13 2.88 9.30 1.08
CA ALA A 13 2.07 8.56 0.11
C ALA A 13 0.57 8.68 0.38
N TYR A 14 0.14 8.50 1.64
CA TYR A 14 -1.27 8.67 2.02
C TYR A 14 -1.73 10.13 1.92
N THR A 15 -0.88 11.08 2.28
CA THR A 15 -1.21 12.52 2.20
C THR A 15 -1.42 12.95 0.75
N PHE A 16 -0.51 12.56 -0.15
CA PHE A 16 -0.65 12.85 -1.58
C PHE A 16 -1.83 12.10 -2.21
N SER A 17 -2.09 10.85 -1.80
CA SER A 17 -3.28 10.11 -2.23
C SER A 17 -4.56 10.85 -1.87
N TYR A 18 -4.67 11.33 -0.63
CA TYR A 18 -5.82 12.09 -0.13
C TYR A 18 -6.00 13.41 -0.89
N HIS A 19 -4.94 14.18 -1.11
CA HIS A 19 -5.03 15.41 -1.91
C HIS A 19 -5.46 15.13 -3.35
N GLN A 20 -4.90 14.11 -3.98
CA GLN A 20 -5.31 13.71 -5.33
C GLN A 20 -6.77 13.24 -5.38
N ALA A 21 -7.29 12.69 -4.28
CA ALA A 21 -8.69 12.32 -4.15
C ALA A 21 -9.59 13.54 -4.20
N LEU A 22 -9.34 14.52 -3.34
CA LEU A 22 -10.08 15.79 -3.34
C LEU A 22 -10.08 16.47 -4.72
N GLU A 23 -8.95 16.39 -5.43
CA GLU A 23 -8.84 16.93 -6.79
C GLU A 23 -9.73 16.20 -7.81
N TYR A 24 -9.72 14.86 -7.84
CA TYR A 24 -10.56 14.13 -8.78
C TYR A 24 -12.05 14.26 -8.43
N GLU A 25 -12.40 14.31 -7.15
CA GLU A 25 -13.77 14.49 -6.69
C GLU A 25 -14.30 15.87 -7.10
N SER A 26 -13.52 16.92 -6.86
CA SER A 26 -13.85 18.28 -7.30
C SER A 26 -13.97 18.37 -8.81
N PHE A 27 -13.06 17.73 -9.55
CA PHE A 27 -13.08 17.68 -11.01
C PHE A 27 -14.34 16.99 -11.55
N ALA A 28 -14.79 15.90 -10.92
CA ALA A 28 -16.04 15.25 -11.26
C ALA A 28 -17.26 16.14 -10.92
N GLY A 29 -17.22 16.85 -9.79
CA GLY A 29 -18.27 17.82 -9.46
C GLY A 29 -18.46 18.88 -10.56
N GLU A 30 -17.36 19.37 -11.12
CA GLU A 30 -17.37 20.35 -12.22
C GLU A 30 -17.81 19.77 -13.57
N HIS A 31 -17.26 18.61 -13.95
CA HIS A 31 -17.40 18.07 -15.32
C HIS A 31 -18.43 16.95 -15.48
N ALA A 32 -18.91 16.38 -14.39
CA ALA A 32 -19.92 15.31 -14.37
C ALA A 32 -21.20 15.68 -13.60
N GLY A 33 -21.21 16.84 -12.93
CA GLY A 33 -22.37 17.36 -12.21
C GLY A 33 -22.73 16.58 -10.93
N VAL A 34 -21.77 15.88 -10.33
CA VAL A 34 -22.00 15.04 -9.15
C VAL A 34 -21.91 15.82 -7.84
N ASP A 35 -22.71 15.45 -6.84
CA ASP A 35 -22.44 15.83 -5.45
C ASP A 35 -21.27 15.00 -4.92
N VAL A 36 -20.21 15.67 -4.48
CA VAL A 36 -19.00 15.03 -3.98
C VAL A 36 -19.19 14.38 -2.61
N ASN A 37 -20.24 14.74 -1.87
CA ASN A 37 -20.41 14.32 -0.49
C ASN A 37 -21.03 12.92 -0.38
N GLY A 38 -20.53 12.14 0.59
CA GLY A 38 -21.14 10.86 0.97
C GLY A 38 -20.99 9.73 -0.06
N LYS A 39 -20.19 9.94 -1.11
CA LYS A 39 -19.92 8.91 -2.12
C LYS A 39 -18.86 7.92 -1.61
N ASN A 40 -19.08 6.64 -1.88
CA ASN A 40 -18.11 5.61 -1.56
C ASN A 40 -17.11 5.42 -2.71
N HIS A 41 -16.06 4.63 -2.48
CA HIS A 41 -15.04 4.38 -3.51
C HIS A 41 -15.60 3.71 -4.77
N LYS A 42 -16.58 2.81 -4.64
CA LYS A 42 -17.20 2.14 -5.80
C LYS A 42 -17.87 3.15 -6.74
N TYR A 43 -18.57 4.14 -6.20
CA TYR A 43 -19.15 5.23 -6.99
C TYR A 43 -18.10 5.91 -7.87
N TRP A 44 -16.97 6.31 -7.27
CA TRP A 44 -15.88 6.95 -8.01
C TRP A 44 -15.24 6.04 -9.06
N VAL A 45 -15.22 4.72 -8.84
CA VAL A 45 -14.80 3.75 -9.85
C VAL A 45 -15.81 3.70 -11.00
N ASP A 46 -17.10 3.57 -10.69
CA ASP A 46 -18.16 3.40 -11.67
C ASP A 46 -18.31 4.64 -12.57
N ILE A 47 -18.31 5.85 -12.01
CA ILE A 47 -18.42 7.07 -12.85
C ILE A 47 -17.21 7.23 -13.79
N GLY A 48 -16.04 6.66 -13.45
CA GLY A 48 -14.87 6.68 -14.34
C GLY A 48 -15.00 5.75 -15.55
N ASN A 49 -15.95 4.80 -15.53
CA ASN A 49 -16.11 3.77 -16.56
C ASN A 49 -17.25 4.05 -17.54
N TYR A 50 -18.20 4.91 -17.19
CA TYR A 50 -19.39 5.20 -18.01
C TYR A 50 -19.61 6.71 -18.15
N ILE A 51 -19.97 7.13 -19.37
CA ILE A 51 -20.18 8.54 -19.70
C ILE A 51 -21.35 9.16 -18.92
N ASP A 52 -22.34 8.36 -18.55
CA ASP A 52 -23.48 8.78 -17.75
C ASP A 52 -24.12 7.60 -17.00
N LEU A 53 -25.04 7.93 -16.09
CA LEU A 53 -25.84 6.98 -15.32
C LEU A 53 -26.64 6.01 -16.19
N GLU A 54 -27.20 6.47 -17.32
CA GLU A 54 -28.07 5.65 -18.17
C GLU A 54 -27.27 4.51 -18.80
N HIS A 55 -26.06 4.78 -19.31
CA HIS A 55 -25.17 3.76 -19.85
C HIS A 55 -24.79 2.72 -18.80
N HIS A 56 -24.46 3.16 -17.58
CA HIS A 56 -24.15 2.27 -16.46
C HIS A 56 -25.34 1.36 -16.13
N ASN A 57 -26.50 1.94 -15.85
CA ASN A 57 -27.68 1.19 -15.45
C ASN A 57 -28.20 0.28 -16.57
N ALA A 58 -28.19 0.75 -17.83
CA ALA A 58 -28.58 -0.06 -18.98
C ALA A 58 -27.68 -1.30 -19.14
N GLU A 59 -26.38 -1.19 -18.85
CA GLU A 59 -25.49 -2.35 -18.83
C GLU A 59 -25.85 -3.33 -17.72
N HIS A 60 -25.94 -2.86 -16.49
CA HIS A 60 -26.25 -3.71 -15.33
C HIS A 60 -27.60 -4.41 -15.47
N LEU A 61 -28.61 -3.73 -16.04
CA LEU A 61 -29.91 -4.32 -16.38
C LEU A 61 -29.81 -5.46 -17.40
N ARG A 62 -28.95 -5.33 -18.44
CA ARG A 62 -28.71 -6.42 -19.42
C ARG A 62 -28.13 -7.66 -18.73
N TRP A 63 -27.28 -7.46 -17.73
CA TRP A 63 -26.63 -8.53 -16.97
C TRP A 63 -27.44 -9.01 -15.75
N ARG A 64 -28.61 -8.40 -15.48
CA ARG A 64 -29.46 -8.68 -14.31
C ARG A 64 -28.78 -8.41 -12.96
N ILE A 65 -27.88 -7.43 -12.91
CA ILE A 65 -27.22 -6.94 -11.70
C ILE A 65 -28.06 -5.76 -11.18
N MET A 66 -29.02 -6.04 -10.31
CA MET A 66 -30.04 -5.06 -9.88
C MET A 66 -29.64 -4.30 -8.62
N ASP A 67 -28.75 -4.90 -7.83
CA ASP A 67 -28.24 -4.41 -6.54
C ASP A 67 -27.15 -3.34 -6.68
N GLU A 68 -26.63 -3.15 -7.90
CA GLU A 68 -25.63 -2.12 -8.20
C GLU A 68 -26.19 -0.93 -9.01
N LEU A 69 -27.51 -0.85 -9.19
CA LEU A 69 -28.12 0.28 -9.89
C LEU A 69 -28.10 1.53 -9.02
N TYR A 70 -27.75 2.66 -9.63
CA TYR A 70 -27.85 3.97 -8.99
C TYR A 70 -29.20 4.64 -9.29
N ASP A 71 -29.70 5.43 -8.34
CA ASP A 71 -30.88 6.25 -8.54
C ASP A 71 -30.54 7.62 -9.14
N GLN A 72 -31.55 8.48 -9.33
CA GLN A 72 -31.35 9.81 -9.89
C GLN A 72 -30.65 10.79 -8.94
N GLY A 73 -30.63 10.53 -7.63
CA GLY A 73 -29.90 11.34 -6.65
C GLY A 73 -28.38 11.14 -6.75
N ASP A 74 -27.95 10.01 -7.31
CA ASP A 74 -26.55 9.68 -7.57
C ASP A 74 -26.14 9.87 -9.04
N ALA A 75 -27.00 10.49 -9.86
CA ALA A 75 -26.75 10.65 -11.29
C ALA A 75 -25.48 11.45 -11.61
N TRP A 76 -24.82 11.06 -12.68
CA TRP A 76 -23.71 11.79 -13.30
C TRP A 76 -23.89 11.81 -14.81
N VAL A 77 -23.35 12.86 -15.44
CA VAL A 77 -23.23 12.97 -16.90
C VAL A 77 -21.95 13.73 -17.22
N TRP A 78 -20.94 13.02 -17.74
CA TRP A 78 -19.71 13.66 -18.18
C TRP A 78 -19.95 14.54 -19.40
N ASP A 79 -19.43 15.77 -19.34
CA ASP A 79 -19.44 16.70 -20.47
C ASP A 79 -18.70 16.17 -21.71
N SER A 80 -17.69 15.31 -21.50
CA SER A 80 -16.90 14.69 -22.56
C SER A 80 -16.21 13.41 -22.10
N ALA A 81 -16.02 12.47 -23.03
CA ALA A 81 -15.24 11.26 -22.79
C ALA A 81 -13.76 11.56 -22.45
N SER A 82 -13.24 12.73 -22.84
CA SER A 82 -11.88 13.15 -22.50
C SER A 82 -11.77 13.51 -21.02
N ASN A 83 -12.75 14.23 -20.47
CA ASN A 83 -12.77 14.58 -19.05
C ASN A 83 -13.00 13.35 -18.18
N MET A 84 -13.89 12.43 -18.57
CA MET A 84 -14.04 11.14 -17.90
C MET A 84 -12.72 10.36 -17.80
N LYS A 85 -11.98 10.24 -18.91
CA LYS A 85 -10.66 9.58 -18.91
C LYS A 85 -9.61 10.30 -18.07
N LYS A 86 -9.65 11.63 -18.06
CA LYS A 86 -8.76 12.44 -17.22
C LYS A 86 -9.05 12.19 -15.73
N PHE A 87 -10.32 12.21 -15.35
CA PHE A 87 -10.77 11.84 -14.01
C PHE A 87 -10.31 10.43 -13.63
N GLU A 88 -10.53 9.44 -14.51
CA GLU A 88 -10.13 8.05 -14.27
C GLU A 88 -8.63 7.94 -13.99
N ALA A 89 -7.81 8.64 -14.78
CA ALA A 89 -6.36 8.69 -14.57
C ALA A 89 -5.98 9.32 -13.22
N MET A 90 -6.63 10.41 -12.82
CA MET A 90 -6.41 11.04 -11.51
C MET A 90 -6.79 10.09 -10.36
N ARG A 91 -7.93 9.41 -10.47
CA ARG A 91 -8.39 8.42 -9.48
C ARG A 91 -7.41 7.25 -9.36
N ILE A 92 -7.01 6.64 -10.49
CA ILE A 92 -6.05 5.54 -10.50
C ILE A 92 -4.72 5.96 -9.86
N ASN A 93 -4.25 7.18 -10.12
CA ASN A 93 -3.03 7.71 -9.49
C ASN A 93 -3.18 7.87 -7.98
N SER A 94 -4.32 8.38 -7.50
CA SER A 94 -4.63 8.45 -6.06
C SER A 94 -4.62 7.05 -5.41
N ASP A 95 -5.28 6.07 -6.03
CA ASP A 95 -5.34 4.69 -5.56
C ASP A 95 -3.95 4.05 -5.53
N LEU A 96 -3.11 4.33 -6.53
CA LEU A 96 -1.74 3.84 -6.59
C LEU A 96 -0.88 4.41 -5.46
N LEU A 97 -1.06 5.68 -5.11
CA LEU A 97 -0.37 6.29 -3.97
C LEU A 97 -0.79 5.67 -2.64
N ALA A 98 -2.09 5.42 -2.43
CA ALA A 98 -2.57 4.71 -1.24
C ALA A 98 -1.98 3.29 -1.15
N LYS A 99 -1.97 2.54 -2.27
CA LYS A 99 -1.36 1.20 -2.34
C LYS A 99 0.13 1.24 -2.00
N ARG A 100 0.88 2.22 -2.53
CA ARG A 100 2.30 2.41 -2.18
C ARG A 100 2.49 2.69 -0.69
N GLY A 101 1.60 3.46 -0.07
CA GLY A 101 1.59 3.67 1.38
C GLY A 101 1.45 2.34 2.14
N MET A 102 0.54 1.47 1.71
CA MET A 102 0.36 0.14 2.28
C MET A 102 1.60 -0.76 2.07
N ASP A 103 2.19 -0.76 0.88
CA ASP A 103 3.41 -1.53 0.59
C ASP A 103 4.59 -1.08 1.47
N ILE A 104 4.69 0.23 1.76
CA ILE A 104 5.71 0.75 2.68
C ILE A 104 5.46 0.28 4.11
N LEU A 105 4.21 0.17 4.58
CA LEU A 105 3.91 -0.41 5.91
C LEU A 105 4.38 -1.87 5.99
N VAL A 106 4.18 -2.65 4.92
CA VAL A 106 4.71 -4.01 4.84
C VAL A 106 6.24 -3.99 4.93
N ALA A 107 6.91 -3.06 4.25
CA ALA A 107 8.36 -2.91 4.33
C ALA A 107 8.85 -2.54 5.75
N VAL A 108 8.10 -1.71 6.49
CA VAL A 108 8.40 -1.39 7.89
C VAL A 108 8.34 -2.65 8.76
N ALA A 109 7.31 -3.48 8.61
CA ALA A 109 7.18 -4.72 9.37
C ALA A 109 8.34 -5.69 9.08
N VAL A 110 8.76 -5.81 7.81
CA VAL A 110 9.94 -6.61 7.43
C VAL A 110 11.22 -6.04 8.05
N ASN A 111 11.40 -4.72 8.05
CA ASN A 111 12.54 -4.08 8.70
C ASN A 111 12.60 -4.40 10.21
N HIS A 112 11.45 -4.44 10.90
CA HIS A 112 11.39 -4.84 12.31
C HIS A 112 11.76 -6.30 12.54
N ILE A 113 11.28 -7.22 11.71
CA ILE A 113 11.62 -8.65 11.82
C ILE A 113 13.12 -8.86 11.67
N ILE A 114 13.74 -8.25 10.65
CA ILE A 114 15.19 -8.36 10.42
C ILE A 114 15.96 -7.79 11.61
N SER A 115 15.54 -6.63 12.11
CA SER A 115 16.17 -5.99 13.28
C SER A 115 16.06 -6.85 14.55
N ALA A 116 14.92 -7.50 14.76
CA ALA A 116 14.73 -8.42 15.90
C ALA A 116 15.62 -9.66 15.80
N ILE A 117 15.78 -10.23 14.60
CA ILE A 117 16.69 -11.37 14.36
C ILE A 117 18.13 -10.96 14.67
N ASP A 118 18.57 -9.80 14.17
CA ASP A 118 19.93 -9.29 14.40
C ASP A 118 20.18 -9.03 15.88
N ALA A 119 19.25 -8.36 16.57
CA ALA A 119 19.34 -8.14 18.02
C ALA A 119 19.42 -9.44 18.82
N LEU A 120 18.63 -10.46 18.45
CA LEU A 120 18.69 -11.80 19.07
C LEU A 120 20.02 -12.50 18.80
N TYR A 121 20.57 -12.34 17.60
CA TYR A 121 21.87 -12.90 17.23
C TYR A 121 23.00 -12.26 18.05
N LEU A 122 23.05 -10.93 18.11
CA LEU A 122 24.01 -10.19 18.92
C LEU A 122 23.89 -10.53 20.40
N SER A 123 22.66 -10.59 20.93
CA SER A 123 22.41 -10.98 22.32
C SER A 123 22.90 -12.40 22.67
N ARG A 124 22.97 -13.31 21.68
CA ARG A 124 23.53 -14.66 21.87
C ARG A 124 25.06 -14.64 21.85
N LEU A 125 25.66 -13.78 21.03
CA LEU A 125 27.12 -13.61 20.98
C LEU A 125 27.65 -12.94 22.25
N GLU A 126 26.94 -11.96 22.81
CA GLU A 126 27.32 -11.30 24.06
C GLU A 126 27.36 -12.25 25.27
N LYS A 127 26.63 -13.37 25.22
CA LYS A 127 26.70 -14.43 26.24
C LYS A 127 27.96 -15.27 26.14
N ILE A 128 28.81 -15.09 25.14
CA ILE A 128 30.08 -15.81 25.04
C ILE A 128 31.12 -15.01 25.83
N GLU A 129 31.48 -15.49 27.02
CA GLU A 129 32.50 -14.85 27.87
C GLU A 129 33.90 -14.88 27.23
N SER A 130 34.30 -16.04 26.68
CA SER A 130 35.58 -16.17 25.98
C SER A 130 35.63 -17.40 25.07
N VAL A 131 36.53 -17.36 24.09
CA VAL A 131 36.82 -18.50 23.20
C VAL A 131 38.31 -18.79 23.29
N ALA A 132 38.66 -20.04 23.58
CA ALA A 132 40.04 -20.50 23.66
C ALA A 132 40.31 -21.58 22.61
N VAL A 133 41.48 -21.52 21.98
CA VAL A 133 42.01 -22.57 21.10
C VAL A 133 43.19 -23.21 21.80
N LEU A 134 43.02 -24.47 22.19
CA LEU A 134 44.03 -25.22 22.94
C LEU A 134 44.67 -26.27 22.02
N PRO A 135 46.01 -26.31 21.91
CA PRO A 135 46.68 -27.37 21.17
C PRO A 135 46.55 -28.71 21.90
N MET A 136 46.28 -29.77 21.15
CA MET A 136 46.22 -31.14 21.67
C MET A 136 47.37 -31.97 21.10
N PHE A 137 48.21 -32.50 22.00
CA PHE A 137 49.31 -33.39 21.66
C PHE A 137 49.05 -34.77 22.26
N GLY A 138 48.82 -35.76 21.39
CA GLY A 138 48.74 -37.18 21.70
C GLY A 138 49.88 -37.95 21.03
N LYS A 139 50.23 -39.11 21.59
CA LYS A 139 51.40 -39.92 21.19
C LYS A 139 51.48 -40.23 19.68
N ASN A 140 50.33 -40.23 18.98
CA ASN A 140 50.18 -40.38 17.52
C ASN A 140 49.14 -39.42 16.90
N SER A 141 48.70 -38.38 17.62
CA SER A 141 47.65 -37.47 17.12
C SER A 141 47.92 -36.03 17.55
N HIS A 142 47.89 -35.13 16.57
CA HIS A 142 47.95 -33.69 16.79
C HIS A 142 46.61 -33.08 16.39
N GLY A 143 46.11 -32.15 17.18
CA GLY A 143 44.84 -31.48 16.89
C GLY A 143 44.71 -30.15 17.61
N LEU A 144 43.63 -29.43 17.30
CA LEU A 144 43.23 -28.22 17.99
C LEU A 144 41.88 -28.47 18.66
N LYS A 145 41.75 -28.07 19.92
CA LYS A 145 40.48 -28.05 20.65
C LYS A 145 39.97 -26.62 20.70
N LEU A 146 38.77 -26.41 20.20
CA LEU A 146 38.02 -25.17 20.43
C LEU A 146 37.21 -25.31 21.72
N GLN A 147 37.32 -24.36 22.63
CA GLN A 147 36.54 -24.31 23.86
C GLN A 147 35.88 -22.94 23.98
N ILE A 148 34.56 -22.95 24.17
CA ILE A 148 33.72 -21.75 24.26
C ILE A 148 33.18 -21.67 25.69
N TYR A 149 33.37 -20.53 26.35
CA TYR A 149 32.87 -20.22 27.68
C TYR A 149 31.65 -19.30 27.53
N PHE A 150 30.57 -19.62 28.25
CA PHE A 150 29.29 -18.93 28.22
C PHE A 150 28.93 -18.43 29.62
#